data_AF-A0A502JW14-F1
#
_entry.id   AF-A0A502JW14-F1
#
_cell.length_a   1.000
_cell.length_b   1.000
_cell.length_c   1.000
_cell.angle_alpha   90.00
_cell.angle_beta   90.00
_cell.angle_gamma   90.00
#
_symmetry.space_group_name_H-M   'P 1'
#
loop_
_entity.id
_entity.type
_entity.pdbx_description
1 polymer ?
#
loop_
_entity_poly.entity_id
_entity_poly.type
_entity_poly.pdbx_seq_one_letter_code
_entity_poly.pdbx_strand_id
1 'polypeptide(L)'
;MKNITATVTNPDGSKTTKEYKDIIVDKDGTPILKTYNVQGQKEIITNSVVEAVHNMNEQGIKFFHSNDGVDRPKVETENDFDSSASGKFATAIGSSSKADGTNAVAIGFNSVVTGNDSISIGTGNRVTGNNSGAFGDPSIINGNSSYSVGNNNTVATNDTFVLGNEVKHIVENSVILGTKSTATAGDGSATATLNNIKQDGTRGTSITAGSKGTVKQAIVGNMVYGGFEGATADGVVSVGAAGNERRIQNVAAGEISATSTDAINGSQLYSVAQGVGNRINNLQGQINKLGKRMNAGVAGAMAAANLMQPHKPGQSAAMAAIGQHHGEAAVAVGYSRISDNGKYGVKLSVGANTQGQLSTGAGVSYFW
;
A
#
# COMPACT_ATOMS: atom_id res chain seq x y z
N MET A 1 -32.60 61.58 18.31
CA MET A 1 -31.62 61.06 19.29
C MET A 1 -32.37 60.79 20.60
N LYS A 2 -32.04 59.71 21.32
CA LYS A 2 -32.65 59.34 22.61
C LYS A 2 -31.56 58.91 23.59
N ASN A 3 -31.77 59.18 24.88
CA ASN A 3 -30.98 58.55 25.93
C ASN A 3 -31.46 57.11 26.11
N ILE A 4 -30.53 56.17 26.12
CA ILE A 4 -30.82 54.75 26.28
C ILE A 4 -29.92 54.17 27.36
N THR A 5 -30.47 53.26 28.14
CA THR A 5 -29.73 52.50 29.14
C THR A 5 -29.57 51.07 28.66
N ALA A 6 -28.34 50.57 28.62
CA ALA A 6 -28.06 49.17 28.34
C ALA A 6 -27.38 48.52 29.54
N THR A 7 -27.81 47.30 29.88
CA THR A 7 -27.17 46.50 30.92
C THR A 7 -26.01 45.74 30.31
N VAL A 8 -24.78 46.07 30.71
CA VAL A 8 -23.56 45.39 30.29
C VAL A 8 -23.18 44.35 31.33
N THR A 9 -22.87 43.13 30.89
CA THR A 9 -22.29 42.10 31.77
C THR A 9 -20.77 42.17 31.66
N ASN A 10 -20.11 42.44 32.78
CA ASN A 10 -18.66 42.55 32.92
C ASN A 10 -17.99 41.17 32.89
N PRO A 11 -16.66 41.09 32.64
CA PRO A 11 -15.93 39.82 32.60
C PRO A 11 -16.02 38.98 33.89
N ASP A 12 -16.27 39.61 35.03
CA ASP A 12 -16.45 38.97 36.34
C ASP A 12 -17.91 38.53 36.62
N GLY A 13 -18.81 38.68 35.65
CA GLY A 13 -20.23 38.35 35.77
C GLY A 13 -21.08 39.45 36.43
N SER A 14 -20.49 40.55 36.90
CA SER A 14 -21.25 41.69 37.42
C SER A 14 -22.01 42.42 36.31
N LYS A 15 -23.20 42.95 36.62
CA LYS A 15 -24.01 43.73 35.68
C LYS A 15 -23.87 45.21 35.98
N THR A 16 -23.42 45.99 35.00
CA THR A 16 -23.36 47.45 35.09
C THR A 16 -24.36 48.06 34.11
N THR A 17 -25.18 48.98 34.61
CA THR A 17 -26.07 49.77 33.74
C THR A 17 -25.28 50.93 33.18
N LYS A 18 -25.12 50.96 31.86
CA LYS A 18 -24.43 52.02 31.14
C LYS A 18 -25.46 52.90 30.46
N GLU A 19 -25.45 54.18 30.79
CA GLU A 19 -26.31 55.19 30.17
C GLU A 19 -25.59 55.77 28.96
N TYR A 20 -26.22 55.68 27.79
CA TYR A 20 -25.75 56.27 26.56
C TYR A 20 -26.64 57.45 26.22
N LYS A 21 -26.03 58.63 26.10
CA LYS A 21 -26.75 59.88 25.84
C LYS A 21 -26.79 60.18 24.35
N ASP A 22 -27.91 60.75 23.93
CA ASP A 22 -28.11 61.26 22.58
C ASP A 22 -27.88 60.22 21.46
N ILE A 23 -28.26 58.95 21.69
CA ILE A 23 -28.07 57.89 20.71
C ILE A 23 -28.96 58.07 19.49
N ILE A 24 -28.40 57.92 18.29
CA ILE A 24 -29.19 57.84 17.07
C ILE A 24 -29.90 56.47 17.05
N VAL A 25 -31.23 56.54 17.01
CA VAL A 25 -32.11 55.37 17.11
C VAL A 25 -33.13 55.37 15.98
N ASP A 26 -33.62 54.19 15.60
CA ASP A 26 -34.72 54.03 14.66
C ASP A 26 -36.09 54.41 15.28
N LYS A 27 -37.17 54.21 14.51
CA LYS A 27 -38.55 54.47 14.94
C LYS A 27 -38.97 53.67 16.18
N ASP A 28 -38.33 52.53 16.42
CA ASP A 28 -38.63 51.61 17.52
C ASP A 28 -37.68 51.83 18.73
N GLY A 29 -36.70 52.74 18.61
CA GLY A 29 -35.74 53.07 19.67
C GLY A 29 -34.45 52.25 19.63
N THR A 30 -34.20 51.50 18.57
CA THR A 30 -33.00 50.66 18.41
C THR A 30 -31.81 51.50 17.93
N PRO A 31 -30.62 51.39 18.55
CA PRO A 31 -29.42 52.09 18.10
C PRO A 31 -29.01 51.69 16.69
N ILE A 32 -28.82 52.66 15.79
CA ILE A 32 -28.52 52.38 14.36
C ILE A 32 -27.03 52.25 14.04
N LEU A 33 -26.14 52.78 14.90
CA LEU A 33 -24.68 52.70 14.75
C LEU A 33 -24.07 51.62 15.67
N LYS A 34 -24.86 50.62 16.03
CA LYS A 34 -24.41 49.50 16.85
C LYS A 34 -23.42 48.64 16.05
N THR A 35 -22.24 48.40 16.63
CA THR A 35 -21.23 47.48 16.07
C THR A 35 -20.95 46.34 17.03
N TYR A 36 -20.21 45.34 16.58
CA TYR A 36 -19.98 44.11 17.35
C TYR A 36 -18.49 43.95 17.65
N ASN A 37 -18.17 43.39 18.82
CA ASN A 37 -16.81 43.05 19.20
C ASN A 37 -16.46 41.64 18.74
N VAL A 38 -15.32 41.45 18.06
CA VAL A 38 -14.86 40.12 17.59
C VAL A 38 -14.53 39.18 18.75
N GLN A 39 -14.18 39.73 19.91
CA GLN A 39 -13.89 39.00 21.15
C GLN A 39 -15.07 39.10 22.12
N GLY A 40 -15.59 37.95 22.57
CA GLY A 40 -16.59 37.88 23.64
C GLY A 40 -18.03 38.21 23.24
N GLN A 41 -18.35 38.34 21.94
CA GLN A 41 -19.72 38.48 21.41
C GLN A 41 -20.53 39.64 22.03
N LYS A 42 -19.88 40.78 22.27
CA LYS A 42 -20.50 41.97 22.87
C LYS A 42 -20.85 43.03 21.83
N GLU A 43 -21.80 43.89 22.17
CA GLU A 43 -22.20 45.04 21.35
C GLU A 43 -21.49 46.33 21.79
N ILE A 44 -21.20 47.20 20.83
CA ILE A 44 -20.67 48.55 21.03
C ILE A 44 -21.71 49.53 20.48
N ILE A 45 -22.10 50.52 21.30
CA ILE A 45 -23.04 51.58 20.92
C ILE A 45 -22.28 52.90 20.91
N THR A 46 -22.30 53.60 19.76
CA THR A 46 -21.66 54.92 19.57
C THR A 46 -22.59 55.88 18.81
N ASN A 47 -22.25 57.17 18.86
CA ASN A 47 -22.84 58.25 18.08
C ASN A 47 -21.99 58.73 16.91
N SER A 48 -20.74 58.26 16.83
CA SER A 48 -19.82 58.66 15.78
C SER A 48 -19.90 57.67 14.62
N VAL A 49 -20.28 58.15 13.43
CA VAL A 49 -20.20 57.36 12.20
C VAL A 49 -18.76 56.92 11.95
N VAL A 50 -17.77 57.76 12.27
CA VAL A 50 -16.34 57.44 12.12
C VAL A 50 -15.94 56.30 13.05
N GLU A 51 -16.39 56.33 14.31
CA GLU A 51 -16.09 55.26 15.27
C GLU A 51 -16.81 53.95 14.91
N ALA A 52 -18.06 54.03 14.45
CA ALA A 52 -18.79 52.86 13.96
C ALA A 52 -18.11 52.24 12.74
N VAL A 53 -17.70 53.04 11.76
CA VAL A 53 -16.97 52.57 10.57
C VAL A 53 -15.58 52.03 10.95
N HIS A 54 -14.87 52.65 11.89
CA HIS A 54 -13.60 52.13 12.40
C HIS A 54 -13.80 50.79 13.12
N ASN A 55 -14.79 50.68 13.99
CA ASN A 55 -15.13 49.43 14.67
C ASN A 55 -15.59 48.36 13.68
N MET A 56 -16.26 48.73 12.60
CA MET A 56 -16.54 47.80 11.50
C MET A 56 -15.22 47.38 10.83
N ASN A 57 -14.39 48.33 10.44
CA ASN A 57 -13.10 48.03 9.79
C ASN A 57 -12.06 47.36 10.69
N GLU A 58 -12.24 47.24 12.02
CA GLU A 58 -11.28 46.60 12.94
C GLU A 58 -11.89 45.44 13.74
N GLN A 59 -13.18 45.51 14.02
CA GLN A 59 -13.93 44.56 14.85
C GLN A 59 -15.10 43.90 14.07
N GLY A 60 -15.26 44.14 12.76
CA GLY A 60 -16.24 43.45 11.91
C GLY A 60 -16.49 44.11 10.54
N ILE A 61 -15.81 43.57 9.50
CA ILE A 61 -15.50 43.97 8.10
C ILE A 61 -14.04 44.37 7.79
N LYS A 62 -13.10 44.20 8.73
CA LYS A 62 -11.69 43.88 8.41
C LYS A 62 -11.57 42.43 7.94
N PHE A 63 -10.66 42.13 7.02
CA PHE A 63 -10.35 40.77 6.57
C PHE A 63 -11.41 40.07 5.73
N PHE A 64 -12.38 40.78 5.16
CA PHE A 64 -13.34 40.22 4.22
C PHE A 64 -13.22 40.95 2.89
N HIS A 65 -12.45 40.39 1.96
CA HIS A 65 -12.36 40.92 0.61
C HIS A 65 -12.99 39.94 -0.38
N SER A 66 -13.84 40.48 -1.24
CA SER A 66 -14.37 39.78 -2.41
C SER A 66 -14.27 40.73 -3.59
N ASN A 67 -13.76 40.25 -4.72
CA ASN A 67 -13.57 41.04 -5.93
C ASN A 67 -14.73 40.80 -6.89
N ASP A 68 -15.36 41.85 -7.41
CA ASP A 68 -16.45 41.75 -8.40
C ASP A 68 -15.94 41.49 -9.84
N GLY A 69 -14.62 41.46 -10.02
CA GLY A 69 -13.93 41.21 -11.27
C GLY A 69 -13.71 42.44 -12.14
N VAL A 70 -13.89 43.64 -11.59
CA VAL A 70 -13.65 44.93 -12.28
C VAL A 70 -12.48 45.66 -11.62
N ASP A 71 -11.43 45.92 -12.38
CA ASP A 71 -10.29 46.71 -11.90
C ASP A 71 -10.66 48.20 -11.83
N ARG A 72 -10.37 48.82 -10.68
CA ARG A 72 -10.67 50.24 -10.39
C ARG A 72 -9.44 50.86 -9.73
N PRO A 73 -8.49 51.43 -10.51
CA PRO A 73 -7.26 51.97 -9.97
C PRO A 73 -7.54 53.17 -9.05
N LYS A 74 -7.03 53.11 -7.82
CA LYS A 74 -6.99 54.20 -6.84
C LYS A 74 -5.56 54.34 -6.30
N VAL A 75 -5.19 55.56 -5.90
CA VAL A 75 -3.93 55.80 -5.18
C VAL A 75 -4.17 55.49 -3.71
N GLU A 76 -3.60 54.40 -3.22
CA GLU A 76 -3.76 53.92 -1.84
C GLU A 76 -2.39 53.58 -1.25
N THR A 77 -2.31 53.55 0.08
CA THR A 77 -1.11 53.15 0.85
C THR A 77 -1.09 51.63 1.01
N GLU A 78 0.09 51.01 1.01
CA GLU A 78 0.21 49.55 1.22
C GLU A 78 -0.14 49.13 2.66
N ASN A 79 -0.79 47.96 2.80
CA ASN A 79 -1.09 47.30 4.08
C ASN A 79 -0.82 45.80 3.91
N ASP A 80 0.12 45.26 4.69
CA ASP A 80 0.57 43.86 4.65
C ASP A 80 -0.18 42.92 5.61
N PHE A 81 -1.06 43.48 6.45
CA PHE A 81 -1.75 42.75 7.50
C PHE A 81 -3.19 42.36 7.14
N ASP A 82 -3.85 43.12 6.25
CA ASP A 82 -5.20 42.82 5.80
C ASP A 82 -5.23 41.63 4.82
N SER A 83 -6.43 41.12 4.54
CA SER A 83 -6.63 40.21 3.41
C SER A 83 -6.53 40.94 2.06
N SER A 84 -6.33 40.22 0.96
CA SER A 84 -6.31 40.80 -0.39
C SER A 84 -6.92 39.83 -1.40
N ALA A 85 -8.01 40.23 -2.05
CA ALA A 85 -8.64 39.50 -3.15
C ALA A 85 -8.34 40.21 -4.48
N SER A 86 -7.09 40.15 -4.95
CA SER A 86 -6.67 40.88 -6.16
C SER A 86 -7.11 40.18 -7.46
N GLY A 87 -7.32 38.86 -7.41
CA GLY A 87 -7.80 38.09 -8.55
C GLY A 87 -9.25 38.40 -8.93
N LYS A 88 -9.58 38.27 -10.22
CA LYS A 88 -10.96 38.43 -10.69
C LYS A 88 -11.89 37.42 -9.99
N PHE A 89 -13.00 37.87 -9.41
CA PHE A 89 -13.92 37.01 -8.65
C PHE A 89 -13.31 36.29 -7.44
N ALA A 90 -12.14 36.74 -6.98
CA ALA A 90 -11.46 36.13 -5.84
C ALA A 90 -12.16 36.49 -4.52
N THR A 91 -11.96 35.64 -3.51
CA THR A 91 -12.39 35.87 -2.12
C THR A 91 -11.22 35.59 -1.18
N ALA A 92 -10.89 36.55 -0.33
CA ALA A 92 -9.86 36.43 0.70
C ALA A 92 -10.46 36.75 2.07
N ILE A 93 -10.35 35.82 3.02
CA ILE A 93 -10.88 35.94 4.36
C ILE A 93 -9.81 35.62 5.40
N GLY A 94 -9.50 36.57 6.29
CA GLY A 94 -8.53 36.42 7.39
C GLY A 94 -7.26 37.24 7.21
N SER A 95 -6.59 37.57 8.32
CA SER A 95 -5.38 38.42 8.31
C SER A 95 -4.27 37.85 7.42
N SER A 96 -3.68 38.71 6.60
CA SER A 96 -2.65 38.40 5.59
C SER A 96 -3.05 37.28 4.61
N SER A 97 -4.34 36.97 4.47
CA SER A 97 -4.81 36.05 3.43
C SER A 97 -4.77 36.72 2.05
N LYS A 98 -4.36 36.01 1.02
CA LYS A 98 -4.16 36.55 -0.33
C LYS A 98 -4.75 35.62 -1.38
N ALA A 99 -5.69 36.11 -2.18
CA ALA A 99 -6.27 35.42 -3.31
C ALA A 99 -6.00 36.23 -4.59
N ASP A 100 -4.90 35.89 -5.27
CA ASP A 100 -4.43 36.56 -6.49
C ASP A 100 -4.90 35.88 -7.79
N GLY A 101 -5.23 34.59 -7.73
CA GLY A 101 -5.75 33.86 -8.88
C GLY A 101 -7.17 34.27 -9.25
N THR A 102 -7.54 34.14 -10.52
CA THR A 102 -8.95 34.26 -10.94
C THR A 102 -9.78 33.17 -10.25
N ASN A 103 -10.94 33.51 -9.71
CA ASN A 103 -11.82 32.63 -8.93
C ASN A 103 -11.14 32.00 -7.69
N ALA A 104 -10.02 32.57 -7.21
CA ALA A 104 -9.29 32.04 -6.07
C ALA A 104 -10.03 32.28 -4.75
N VAL A 105 -9.95 31.31 -3.83
CA VAL A 105 -10.52 31.42 -2.48
C VAL A 105 -9.44 31.16 -1.44
N ALA A 106 -9.06 32.18 -0.67
CA ALA A 106 -8.11 32.07 0.43
C ALA A 106 -8.80 32.36 1.76
N ILE A 107 -8.92 31.36 2.64
CA ILE A 107 -9.58 31.49 3.94
C ILE A 107 -8.63 31.05 5.04
N GLY A 108 -8.26 31.97 5.93
CA GLY A 108 -7.42 31.73 7.11
C GLY A 108 -6.10 32.51 7.08
N PHE A 109 -5.47 32.61 8.26
CA PHE A 109 -4.31 33.48 8.49
C PHE A 109 -3.15 33.12 7.54
N ASN A 110 -2.61 34.11 6.85
CA ASN A 110 -1.46 33.96 5.96
C ASN A 110 -1.65 32.89 4.86
N SER A 111 -2.90 32.59 4.47
CA SER A 111 -3.19 31.70 3.36
C SER A 111 -3.00 32.43 2.02
N VAL A 112 -2.27 31.83 1.09
CA VAL A 112 -1.93 32.47 -0.20
C VAL A 112 -2.35 31.56 -1.35
N VAL A 113 -3.20 32.06 -2.24
CA VAL A 113 -3.69 31.37 -3.43
C VAL A 113 -3.41 32.23 -4.66
N THR A 114 -2.42 31.83 -5.45
CA THR A 114 -2.09 32.51 -6.72
C THR A 114 -2.53 31.71 -7.95
N GLY A 115 -2.89 30.43 -7.78
CA GLY A 115 -3.45 29.61 -8.85
C GLY A 115 -4.87 30.02 -9.19
N ASN A 116 -5.22 29.95 -10.47
CA ASN A 116 -6.59 30.17 -10.93
C ASN A 116 -7.48 28.99 -10.53
N ASP A 117 -8.75 29.27 -10.22
CA ASP A 117 -9.75 28.27 -9.82
C ASP A 117 -9.29 27.40 -8.64
N SER A 118 -8.52 28.00 -7.72
CA SER A 118 -7.88 27.29 -6.61
C SER A 118 -8.40 27.74 -5.25
N ILE A 119 -8.22 26.88 -4.24
CA ILE A 119 -8.75 27.11 -2.89
C ILE A 119 -7.73 26.82 -1.81
N SER A 120 -7.72 27.63 -0.77
CA SER A 120 -7.00 27.37 0.47
C SER A 120 -7.91 27.62 1.66
N ILE A 121 -7.99 26.66 2.59
CA ILE A 121 -8.65 26.83 3.88
C ILE A 121 -7.70 26.40 5.00
N GLY A 122 -7.40 27.32 5.91
CA GLY A 122 -6.52 27.12 7.05
C GLY A 122 -5.36 28.11 7.07
N THR A 123 -4.29 27.76 7.76
CA THR A 123 -3.20 28.70 8.10
C THR A 123 -1.97 28.45 7.22
N GLY A 124 -1.35 29.52 6.72
CA GLY A 124 -0.03 29.46 6.07
C GLY A 124 0.07 28.62 4.79
N ASN A 125 -1.05 28.11 4.28
CA ASN A 125 -1.09 27.36 3.03
C ASN A 125 -0.68 28.23 1.86
N ARG A 126 0.01 27.66 0.87
CA ARG A 126 0.40 28.36 -0.35
C ARG A 126 0.05 27.53 -1.58
N VAL A 127 -1.01 27.90 -2.28
CA VAL A 127 -1.56 27.19 -3.45
C VAL A 127 -1.28 28.01 -4.71
N THR A 128 -0.25 27.61 -5.44
CA THR A 128 0.21 28.29 -6.66
C THR A 128 -0.15 27.56 -7.94
N GLY A 129 -0.44 26.26 -7.87
CA GLY A 129 -0.99 25.51 -9.00
C GLY A 129 -2.43 25.89 -9.31
N ASN A 130 -2.79 25.87 -10.59
CA ASN A 130 -4.15 26.09 -11.07
C ASN A 130 -5.03 24.87 -10.77
N ASN A 131 -6.32 25.09 -10.54
CA ASN A 131 -7.30 24.03 -10.26
C ASN A 131 -6.90 23.15 -9.07
N SER A 132 -6.31 23.75 -8.03
CA SER A 132 -5.67 23.05 -6.92
C SER A 132 -6.25 23.49 -5.58
N GLY A 133 -6.01 22.72 -4.51
CA GLY A 133 -6.51 23.13 -3.20
C GLY A 133 -5.84 22.55 -1.96
N ALA A 134 -5.73 23.38 -0.93
CA ALA A 134 -5.16 23.01 0.37
C ALA A 134 -6.17 23.19 1.51
N PHE A 135 -6.26 22.19 2.39
CA PHE A 135 -7.03 22.24 3.63
C PHE A 135 -6.13 21.81 4.80
N GLY A 136 -5.82 22.72 5.73
CA GLY A 136 -4.92 22.43 6.87
C GLY A 136 -3.92 23.54 7.17
N ASP A 137 -2.78 23.20 7.77
CA ASP A 137 -1.76 24.16 8.23
C ASP A 137 -0.33 23.56 8.28
N PRO A 138 0.68 24.18 7.66
CA PRO A 138 0.66 24.78 6.33
C PRO A 138 0.97 23.71 5.26
N SER A 139 0.37 23.83 4.09
CA SER A 139 0.67 23.01 2.91
C SER A 139 1.06 23.88 1.72
N ILE A 140 2.09 23.48 0.98
CA ILE A 140 2.54 24.16 -0.24
C ILE A 140 2.12 23.32 -1.45
N ILE A 141 1.36 23.87 -2.38
CA ILE A 141 0.91 23.18 -3.59
C ILE A 141 1.35 24.00 -4.81
N ASN A 142 2.27 23.46 -5.58
CA ASN A 142 2.77 24.06 -6.82
C ASN A 142 2.30 23.33 -8.07
N GLY A 143 1.90 22.05 -7.94
CA GLY A 143 1.34 21.30 -9.05
C GLY A 143 -0.08 21.76 -9.39
N ASN A 144 -0.39 21.75 -10.69
CA ASN A 144 -1.75 21.98 -11.18
C ASN A 144 -2.63 20.76 -10.90
N SER A 145 -3.93 20.97 -10.75
CA SER A 145 -4.90 19.89 -10.55
C SER A 145 -4.58 19.01 -9.34
N SER A 146 -4.02 19.60 -8.29
CA SER A 146 -3.47 18.89 -7.14
C SER A 146 -4.09 19.35 -5.82
N TYR A 147 -4.30 18.42 -4.90
CA TYR A 147 -4.97 18.70 -3.63
C TYR A 147 -4.23 18.11 -2.44
N SER A 148 -4.27 18.83 -1.33
CA SER A 148 -3.74 18.38 -0.04
C SER A 148 -4.72 18.64 1.08
N VAL A 149 -4.97 17.60 1.88
CA VAL A 149 -5.68 17.68 3.15
C VAL A 149 -4.74 17.23 4.27
N GLY A 150 -4.44 18.15 5.18
CA GLY A 150 -3.53 17.96 6.31
C GLY A 150 -2.39 18.98 6.32
N ASN A 151 -1.35 18.64 7.07
CA ASN A 151 -0.38 19.59 7.60
C ASN A 151 1.03 19.32 7.10
N ASN A 152 1.80 20.37 6.87
CA ASN A 152 3.20 20.28 6.46
C ASN A 152 3.42 19.47 5.16
N ASN A 153 2.50 19.51 4.21
CA ASN A 153 2.67 18.83 2.92
C ASN A 153 3.33 19.74 1.87
N THR A 154 4.03 19.15 0.91
CA THR A 154 4.58 19.87 -0.26
C THR A 154 4.23 19.11 -1.53
N VAL A 155 3.32 19.69 -2.32
CA VAL A 155 2.77 19.10 -3.54
C VAL A 155 3.28 19.83 -4.78
N ALA A 156 4.48 19.47 -5.24
CA ALA A 156 5.13 20.06 -6.41
C ALA A 156 4.74 19.44 -7.78
N THR A 157 4.03 18.31 -7.81
CA THR A 157 3.64 17.60 -9.05
C THR A 157 2.16 17.77 -9.38
N ASN A 158 1.83 17.67 -10.67
CA ASN A 158 0.44 17.76 -11.14
C ASN A 158 -0.37 16.52 -10.78
N ASP A 159 -1.69 16.65 -10.85
CA ASP A 159 -2.64 15.53 -10.75
C ASP A 159 -2.43 14.68 -9.48
N THR A 160 -2.01 15.31 -8.38
CA THR A 160 -1.58 14.60 -7.17
C THR A 160 -2.51 14.89 -6.01
N PHE A 161 -2.96 13.83 -5.33
CA PHE A 161 -3.81 13.95 -4.15
C PHE A 161 -3.07 13.49 -2.89
N VAL A 162 -3.08 14.33 -1.85
CA VAL A 162 -2.48 14.02 -0.55
C VAL A 162 -3.54 14.10 0.54
N LEU A 163 -3.68 13.02 1.30
CA LEU A 163 -4.41 12.98 2.57
C LEU A 163 -3.47 12.49 3.66
N GLY A 164 -2.84 13.41 4.38
CA GLY A 164 -1.79 13.08 5.33
C GLY A 164 -1.05 14.30 5.86
N ASN A 165 0.02 14.05 6.61
CA ASN A 165 0.87 15.09 7.16
C ASN A 165 2.35 14.83 6.83
N GLU A 166 3.15 15.88 6.71
CA GLU A 166 4.60 15.78 6.44
C GLU A 166 4.93 15.00 5.16
N VAL A 167 4.07 15.07 4.14
CA VAL A 167 4.30 14.43 2.84
C VAL A 167 5.09 15.37 1.93
N LYS A 168 6.32 14.98 1.59
CA LYS A 168 7.27 15.79 0.79
C LYS A 168 7.72 15.12 -0.50
N HIS A 169 7.67 13.79 -0.55
CA HIS A 169 8.08 13.00 -1.71
C HIS A 169 6.85 12.49 -2.42
N ILE A 170 6.61 13.02 -3.61
CA ILE A 170 5.46 12.71 -4.42
C ILE A 170 5.87 12.52 -5.87
N VAL A 171 4.99 11.88 -6.62
CA VAL A 171 5.09 11.79 -8.07
C VAL A 171 3.78 12.26 -8.66
N GLU A 172 3.83 12.75 -9.90
CA GLU A 172 2.66 13.10 -10.69
C GLU A 172 1.65 11.95 -10.75
N ASN A 173 0.37 12.30 -10.89
CA ASN A 173 -0.74 11.36 -11.00
C ASN A 173 -0.88 10.37 -9.82
N SER A 174 -0.42 10.75 -8.62
CA SER A 174 -0.36 9.84 -7.47
C SER A 174 -1.32 10.21 -6.35
N VAL A 175 -1.70 9.21 -5.56
CA VAL A 175 -2.47 9.38 -4.32
C VAL A 175 -1.59 8.98 -3.13
N ILE A 176 -1.42 9.89 -2.18
CA ILE A 176 -0.59 9.65 -1.01
C ILE A 176 -1.45 9.70 0.25
N LEU A 177 -1.48 8.60 0.99
CA LEU A 177 -2.35 8.38 2.14
C LEU A 177 -1.50 8.18 3.41
N GLY A 178 -1.72 9.03 4.40
CA GLY A 178 -1.13 8.95 5.73
C GLY A 178 0.11 9.82 5.95
N THR A 179 0.45 10.00 7.23
CA THR A 179 1.59 10.81 7.67
C THR A 179 2.93 10.23 7.19
N LYS A 180 3.83 11.07 6.66
CA LYS A 180 5.18 10.70 6.18
C LYS A 180 5.20 9.61 5.11
N SER A 181 4.09 9.39 4.42
CA SER A 181 4.06 8.49 3.25
C SER A 181 4.86 9.11 2.11
N THR A 182 5.50 8.26 1.30
CA THR A 182 6.31 8.68 0.17
C THR A 182 5.85 7.97 -1.10
N ALA A 183 5.63 8.74 -2.16
CA ALA A 183 5.55 8.17 -3.51
C ALA A 183 6.91 8.37 -4.17
N THR A 184 7.50 7.28 -4.66
CA THR A 184 8.80 7.27 -5.32
C THR A 184 8.61 7.13 -6.82
N ALA A 185 9.25 8.02 -7.58
CA ALA A 185 9.45 7.78 -8.99
C ALA A 185 10.28 6.50 -9.10
N GLY A 186 9.93 5.62 -10.04
CA GLY A 186 10.80 4.49 -10.36
C GLY A 186 12.18 5.02 -10.78
N ASP A 187 13.13 4.13 -10.98
CA ASP A 187 14.45 4.50 -11.50
C ASP A 187 14.43 4.98 -12.97
N GLY A 188 13.25 5.26 -13.54
CA GLY A 188 13.05 5.62 -14.93
C GLY A 188 13.10 4.43 -15.90
N SER A 189 13.26 3.19 -15.41
CA SER A 189 13.27 2.01 -16.26
C SER A 189 11.86 1.72 -16.77
N ALA A 190 11.64 1.98 -18.07
CA ALA A 190 10.38 1.68 -18.77
C ALA A 190 10.03 0.17 -18.80
N THR A 191 10.92 -0.71 -18.33
CA THR A 191 10.68 -2.15 -18.17
C THR A 191 11.55 -2.68 -17.04
N ALA A 192 10.96 -2.87 -15.85
CA ALA A 192 11.66 -3.45 -14.72
C ALA A 192 11.31 -4.95 -14.63
N THR A 193 12.31 -5.81 -14.77
CA THR A 193 12.23 -7.18 -14.24
C THR A 193 12.50 -7.09 -12.74
N LEU A 194 11.52 -7.44 -11.91
CA LEU A 194 11.72 -7.51 -10.46
C LEU A 194 12.63 -8.71 -10.17
N ASN A 195 13.91 -8.42 -9.90
CA ASN A 195 14.93 -9.42 -9.64
C ASN A 195 15.00 -9.73 -8.13
N ASN A 196 14.55 -10.92 -7.70
CA ASN A 196 14.92 -11.44 -6.38
C ASN A 196 16.29 -12.14 -6.42
N ILE A 197 16.93 -12.18 -5.25
CA ILE A 197 18.31 -12.65 -5.00
C ILE A 197 18.58 -14.01 -5.65
N LYS A 198 19.74 -14.12 -6.31
CA LYS A 198 20.19 -15.33 -6.99
C LYS A 198 20.55 -16.43 -6.00
N GLN A 199 20.52 -17.68 -6.48
CA GLN A 199 20.98 -18.86 -5.75
C GLN A 199 22.49 -18.81 -5.37
N ASP A 200 23.25 -17.84 -5.90
CA ASP A 200 24.70 -17.63 -5.74
C ASP A 200 25.10 -16.59 -4.68
N GLY A 201 24.13 -15.95 -4.00
CA GLY A 201 24.39 -14.94 -2.97
C GLY A 201 24.60 -13.50 -3.46
N THR A 202 24.46 -13.21 -4.76
CA THR A 202 24.54 -11.84 -5.30
C THR A 202 23.17 -11.14 -5.38
N ARG A 203 23.17 -9.79 -5.23
CA ARG A 203 21.95 -8.95 -5.26
C ARG A 203 21.17 -9.16 -6.56
N GLY A 204 19.86 -9.43 -6.42
CA GLY A 204 18.89 -9.06 -7.44
C GLY A 204 18.64 -7.54 -7.37
N THR A 205 18.61 -6.86 -8.51
CA THR A 205 18.38 -5.42 -8.63
C THR A 205 16.88 -5.09 -8.67
N SER A 206 16.07 -5.54 -7.70
CA SER A 206 14.65 -5.12 -7.69
C SER A 206 14.52 -3.64 -7.29
N ILE A 207 14.66 -2.79 -8.29
CA ILE A 207 14.12 -1.43 -8.36
C ILE A 207 12.60 -1.54 -8.33
N THR A 208 11.95 -0.85 -7.39
CA THR A 208 10.50 -0.62 -7.48
C THR A 208 10.25 0.00 -8.84
N ALA A 209 9.33 -0.57 -9.63
CA ALA A 209 8.89 0.04 -10.90
C ALA A 209 8.43 1.50 -10.69
N GLY A 210 8.04 1.82 -9.46
CA GLY A 210 7.63 3.15 -9.02
C GLY A 210 6.39 3.59 -9.78
N SER A 211 6.18 4.90 -9.87
CA SER A 211 4.98 5.48 -10.45
C SER A 211 4.85 5.46 -11.96
N LYS A 212 5.88 5.08 -12.72
CA LYS A 212 5.83 5.04 -14.19
C LYS A 212 6.46 3.77 -14.79
N GLY A 213 6.86 2.81 -13.96
CA GLY A 213 7.52 1.59 -14.42
C GLY A 213 6.55 0.51 -14.87
N THR A 214 7.06 -0.43 -15.65
CA THR A 214 6.32 -1.60 -16.10
C THR A 214 6.88 -2.88 -15.49
N VAL A 215 6.03 -3.68 -14.83
CA VAL A 215 6.37 -4.99 -14.25
C VAL A 215 5.77 -6.10 -15.11
N LYS A 216 6.54 -6.64 -16.06
CA LYS A 216 6.07 -7.73 -16.93
C LYS A 216 6.30 -9.13 -16.35
N GLN A 217 7.32 -9.25 -15.50
CA GLN A 217 7.76 -10.52 -14.94
C GLN A 217 8.50 -10.33 -13.60
N ALA A 218 8.49 -11.38 -12.79
CA ALA A 218 9.25 -11.52 -11.57
C ALA A 218 10.02 -12.84 -11.59
N ILE A 219 11.27 -12.82 -11.14
CA ILE A 219 12.12 -14.01 -11.06
C ILE A 219 12.34 -14.35 -9.58
N VAL A 220 11.95 -15.54 -9.16
CA VAL A 220 12.13 -16.03 -7.78
C VAL A 220 12.90 -17.35 -7.83
N GLY A 221 14.16 -17.32 -7.37
CA GLY A 221 15.08 -18.44 -7.57
C GLY A 221 15.27 -18.71 -9.06
N ASN A 222 14.93 -19.92 -9.50
CA ASN A 222 15.06 -20.35 -10.91
C ASN A 222 13.72 -20.32 -11.66
N MET A 223 12.66 -19.77 -11.04
CA MET A 223 11.33 -19.69 -11.63
C MET A 223 11.03 -18.28 -12.15
N VAL A 224 10.43 -18.21 -13.33
CA VAL A 224 9.96 -16.97 -13.96
C VAL A 224 8.44 -16.93 -13.86
N TYR A 225 7.91 -15.87 -13.26
CA TYR A 225 6.50 -15.52 -13.23
C TYR A 225 6.29 -14.34 -14.17
N GLY A 226 5.27 -14.38 -15.03
CA GLY A 226 4.99 -13.30 -15.96
C GLY A 226 3.57 -13.39 -16.52
N GLY A 227 3.26 -12.51 -17.48
CA GLY A 227 1.89 -12.35 -17.98
C GLY A 227 1.00 -11.60 -16.98
N PHE A 228 1.58 -10.65 -16.24
CA PHE A 228 0.84 -9.83 -15.29
C PHE A 228 0.02 -8.79 -16.05
N GLU A 229 -1.28 -8.73 -15.76
CA GLU A 229 -2.13 -7.60 -16.17
C GLU A 229 -1.86 -6.36 -15.31
N GLY A 230 -2.21 -5.19 -15.85
CA GLY A 230 -1.94 -3.91 -15.18
C GLY A 230 -0.43 -3.63 -15.00
N ALA A 231 0.41 -4.21 -15.86
CA ALA A 231 1.86 -4.19 -15.70
C ALA A 231 2.46 -2.77 -15.65
N THR A 232 1.87 -1.80 -16.37
CA THR A 232 2.35 -0.41 -16.43
C THR A 232 1.61 0.45 -15.43
N ALA A 233 2.36 1.08 -14.53
CA ALA A 233 1.81 2.07 -13.60
C ALA A 233 1.74 3.47 -14.25
N ASP A 234 0.71 4.22 -13.88
CA ASP A 234 0.60 5.66 -14.15
C ASP A 234 0.21 6.35 -12.84
N GLY A 235 1.23 6.74 -12.08
CA GLY A 235 1.10 7.11 -10.67
C GLY A 235 1.17 5.91 -9.71
N VAL A 236 1.11 6.20 -8.41
CA VAL A 236 0.95 5.18 -7.36
C VAL A 236 -0.06 5.62 -6.31
N VAL A 237 -0.68 4.65 -5.65
CA VAL A 237 -1.27 4.85 -4.33
C VAL A 237 -0.24 4.47 -3.27
N SER A 238 0.37 5.47 -2.62
CA SER A 238 1.30 5.24 -1.51
C SER A 238 0.58 5.30 -0.17
N VAL A 239 0.71 4.23 0.62
CA VAL A 239 0.13 4.12 1.97
C VAL A 239 1.19 4.18 3.07
N GLY A 240 2.45 4.45 2.74
CA GLY A 240 3.55 4.44 3.71
C GLY A 240 4.88 4.85 3.10
N ALA A 241 5.96 4.53 3.80
CA ALA A 241 7.33 4.72 3.35
C ALA A 241 8.17 3.50 3.71
N ALA A 242 9.36 3.37 3.13
CA ALA A 242 10.29 2.30 3.48
C ALA A 242 10.60 2.31 4.99
N GLY A 243 10.44 1.16 5.65
CA GLY A 243 10.58 1.00 7.10
C GLY A 243 9.41 1.54 7.93
N ASN A 244 8.39 2.11 7.27
CA ASN A 244 7.16 2.63 7.87
C ASN A 244 5.94 2.20 7.04
N GLU A 245 5.89 0.92 6.71
CA GLU A 245 4.82 0.33 5.94
C GLU A 245 3.51 0.26 6.76
N ARG A 246 2.38 0.39 6.07
CA ARG A 246 1.05 0.22 6.68
C ARG A 246 0.37 -1.03 6.17
N ARG A 247 -0.34 -1.71 7.08
CA ARG A 247 -1.27 -2.79 6.69
C ARG A 247 -2.50 -2.18 6.03
N ILE A 248 -2.87 -2.70 4.87
CA ILE A 248 -4.18 -2.47 4.26
C ILE A 248 -5.11 -3.57 4.78
N GLN A 249 -6.17 -3.19 5.48
CA GLN A 249 -7.07 -4.12 6.19
C GLN A 249 -8.46 -4.11 5.55
N ASN A 250 -9.24 -5.17 5.82
CA ASN A 250 -10.58 -5.37 5.28
C ASN A 250 -10.61 -5.47 3.74
N VAL A 251 -9.54 -6.02 3.16
CA VAL A 251 -9.46 -6.32 1.74
C VAL A 251 -10.29 -7.57 1.46
N ALA A 252 -11.39 -7.42 0.71
CA ALA A 252 -12.18 -8.55 0.22
C ALA A 252 -11.31 -9.49 -0.63
N ALA A 253 -11.74 -10.73 -0.83
CA ALA A 253 -11.01 -11.65 -1.70
C ALA A 253 -11.05 -11.10 -3.14
N GLY A 254 -9.88 -10.86 -3.73
CA GLY A 254 -9.77 -10.43 -5.12
C GLY A 254 -10.07 -11.56 -6.11
N GLU A 255 -10.41 -11.24 -7.35
CA GLU A 255 -10.53 -12.25 -8.39
C GLU A 255 -9.19 -12.98 -8.61
N ILE A 256 -9.22 -14.32 -8.73
CA ILE A 256 -8.05 -15.13 -9.09
C ILE A 256 -8.21 -15.61 -10.53
N SER A 257 -7.72 -14.82 -11.48
CA SER A 257 -7.69 -15.15 -12.90
C SER A 257 -6.44 -14.56 -13.56
N ALA A 258 -6.16 -14.99 -14.81
CA ALA A 258 -5.00 -14.46 -15.55
C ALA A 258 -5.13 -12.97 -15.86
N THR A 259 -6.35 -12.43 -15.85
CA THR A 259 -6.64 -11.05 -16.22
C THR A 259 -6.93 -10.13 -15.03
N SER A 260 -6.87 -10.64 -13.80
CA SER A 260 -7.23 -9.89 -12.60
C SER A 260 -6.21 -8.81 -12.27
N THR A 261 -6.72 -7.64 -11.89
CA THR A 261 -5.94 -6.52 -11.31
C THR A 261 -6.34 -6.23 -9.86
N ASP A 262 -7.04 -7.18 -9.22
CA ASP A 262 -7.49 -7.04 -7.84
C ASP A 262 -6.37 -7.29 -6.84
N ALA A 263 -6.45 -6.62 -5.69
CA ALA A 263 -5.57 -6.93 -4.56
C ALA A 263 -5.91 -8.31 -3.99
N ILE A 264 -4.88 -9.14 -3.78
CA ILE A 264 -5.00 -10.43 -3.11
C ILE A 264 -4.92 -10.23 -1.59
N ASN A 265 -5.82 -10.87 -0.84
CA ASN A 265 -5.79 -10.85 0.61
C ASN A 265 -5.05 -12.07 1.20
N GLY A 266 -4.75 -12.02 2.50
CA GLY A 266 -3.99 -13.08 3.18
C GLY A 266 -4.65 -14.46 3.15
N SER A 267 -5.98 -14.55 3.11
CA SER A 267 -6.69 -15.84 3.10
C SER A 267 -6.49 -16.61 1.79
N GLN A 268 -6.37 -15.89 0.67
CA GLN A 268 -6.14 -16.47 -0.66
C GLN A 268 -4.71 -17.05 -0.75
N LEU A 269 -3.71 -16.27 -0.33
CA LEU A 269 -2.32 -16.75 -0.29
C LEU A 269 -2.17 -17.94 0.66
N TYR A 270 -2.85 -17.90 1.81
CA TYR A 270 -2.87 -19.01 2.77
C TYR A 270 -3.46 -20.29 2.18
N SER A 271 -4.56 -20.19 1.41
CA SER A 271 -5.18 -21.33 0.72
C SER A 271 -4.22 -21.97 -0.28
N VAL A 272 -3.51 -21.17 -1.07
CA VAL A 272 -2.48 -21.65 -2.01
C VAL A 272 -1.34 -22.34 -1.25
N ALA A 273 -0.83 -21.72 -0.18
CA ALA A 273 0.26 -22.28 0.63
C ALA A 273 -0.13 -23.63 1.26
N GLN A 274 -1.35 -23.78 1.77
CA GLN A 274 -1.85 -25.06 2.26
C GLN A 274 -1.92 -26.11 1.15
N GLY A 275 -2.45 -25.76 -0.02
CA GLY A 275 -2.54 -26.67 -1.17
C GLY A 275 -1.17 -27.20 -1.59
N VAL A 276 -0.16 -26.33 -1.65
CA VAL A 276 1.23 -26.70 -1.95
C VAL A 276 1.80 -27.60 -0.85
N GLY A 277 1.63 -27.24 0.42
CA GLY A 277 2.11 -28.05 1.55
C GLY A 277 1.55 -29.47 1.55
N ASN A 278 0.25 -29.63 1.27
CA ASN A 278 -0.39 -30.94 1.14
C ASN A 278 0.21 -31.76 0.00
N ARG A 279 0.49 -31.14 -1.15
CA ARG A 279 1.10 -31.83 -2.29
C ARG A 279 2.52 -32.30 -1.99
N ILE A 280 3.31 -31.52 -1.26
CA ILE A 280 4.67 -31.89 -0.82
C ILE A 280 4.61 -33.07 0.17
N ASN A 281 3.71 -33.04 1.15
CA ASN A 281 3.56 -34.13 2.12
C ASN A 281 3.18 -35.45 1.43
N ASN A 282 2.28 -35.39 0.45
CA ASN A 282 1.92 -36.54 -0.37
C ASN A 282 3.12 -37.09 -1.15
N LEU A 283 3.90 -36.20 -1.78
CA LEU A 283 5.11 -36.59 -2.50
C LEU A 283 6.16 -37.23 -1.58
N GLN A 284 6.38 -36.67 -0.40
CA GLN A 284 7.29 -37.25 0.61
C GLN A 284 6.84 -38.66 1.01
N GLY A 285 5.54 -38.87 1.20
CA GLY A 285 4.97 -40.19 1.48
C GLY A 285 5.20 -41.19 0.35
N GLN A 286 5.06 -40.76 -0.90
CA GLN A 286 5.34 -41.57 -2.08
C GLN A 286 6.84 -41.92 -2.19
N ILE A 287 7.73 -40.96 -1.97
CA ILE A 287 9.19 -41.17 -1.98
C ILE A 287 9.61 -42.14 -0.89
N ASN A 288 9.08 -42.01 0.33
CA ASN A 288 9.39 -42.93 1.43
C ASN A 288 8.94 -44.37 1.10
N LYS A 289 7.74 -44.52 0.51
CA LYS A 289 7.25 -45.83 0.04
C LYS A 289 8.12 -46.41 -1.07
N LEU A 290 8.56 -45.58 -2.01
CA LEU A 290 9.48 -46.00 -3.07
C LEU A 290 10.82 -46.47 -2.50
N GLY A 291 11.40 -45.72 -1.56
CA GLY A 291 12.64 -46.09 -0.88
C GLY A 291 12.54 -47.45 -0.17
N LYS A 292 11.45 -47.69 0.58
CA LYS A 292 11.21 -48.99 1.22
C LYS A 292 11.07 -50.13 0.21
N ARG A 293 10.27 -49.94 -0.86
CA ARG A 293 10.12 -50.95 -1.93
C ARG A 293 11.44 -51.26 -2.62
N MET A 294 12.27 -50.25 -2.87
CA MET A 294 13.59 -50.44 -3.47
C MET A 294 14.51 -51.25 -2.54
N ASN A 295 14.59 -50.88 -1.26
CA ASN A 295 15.39 -51.62 -0.27
C ASN A 295 14.93 -53.08 -0.12
N ALA A 296 13.62 -53.32 -0.07
CA ALA A 296 13.05 -54.66 -0.01
C ALA A 296 13.28 -55.45 -1.31
N GLY A 297 13.29 -54.79 -2.47
CA GLY A 297 13.70 -55.38 -3.75
C GLY A 297 15.16 -55.83 -3.75
N VAL A 298 16.08 -55.00 -3.23
CA VAL A 298 17.50 -55.36 -3.06
C VAL A 298 17.66 -56.53 -2.08
N ALA A 299 16.94 -56.51 -0.95
CA ALA A 299 16.92 -57.65 -0.03
C ALA A 299 16.47 -58.94 -0.74
N GLY A 300 15.45 -58.86 -1.61
CA GLY A 300 15.00 -59.97 -2.44
C GLY A 300 16.07 -60.51 -3.39
N ALA A 301 16.81 -59.61 -4.04
CA ALA A 301 17.93 -59.98 -4.90
C ALA A 301 19.06 -60.65 -4.11
N MET A 302 19.42 -60.12 -2.93
CA MET A 302 20.44 -60.74 -2.07
C MET A 302 20.02 -62.12 -1.57
N ALA A 303 18.75 -62.29 -1.19
CA ALA A 303 18.20 -63.59 -0.82
C ALA A 303 18.36 -64.59 -1.98
N ALA A 304 17.99 -64.20 -3.20
CA ALA A 304 18.12 -65.06 -4.39
C ALA A 304 19.60 -65.37 -4.74
N ALA A 305 20.50 -64.43 -4.52
CA ALA A 305 21.94 -64.60 -4.76
C ALA A 305 22.57 -65.63 -3.82
N ASN A 306 22.14 -65.66 -2.55
CA ASN A 306 22.63 -66.59 -1.53
C ASN A 306 22.09 -68.04 -1.68
N LEU A 307 21.17 -68.28 -2.62
CA LEU A 307 20.76 -69.65 -2.95
C LEU A 307 21.95 -70.37 -3.59
N MET A 308 22.41 -71.43 -2.91
CA MET A 308 23.55 -72.26 -3.33
C MET A 308 23.33 -72.90 -4.71
N GLN A 309 24.33 -73.60 -5.25
CA GLN A 309 24.14 -74.40 -6.46
C GLN A 309 24.61 -75.84 -6.19
N PRO A 310 24.03 -76.86 -6.83
CA PRO A 310 24.53 -78.24 -6.76
C PRO A 310 25.93 -78.28 -7.38
N HIS A 311 26.75 -79.24 -6.99
CA HIS A 311 28.15 -79.34 -7.45
C HIS A 311 28.48 -80.70 -8.08
N LYS A 312 27.49 -81.59 -8.23
CA LYS A 312 27.65 -82.92 -8.83
C LYS A 312 26.66 -83.16 -9.97
N PRO A 313 27.04 -83.90 -11.02
CA PRO A 313 26.12 -84.33 -12.08
C PRO A 313 24.92 -85.12 -11.52
N GLY A 314 23.73 -84.86 -12.06
CA GLY A 314 22.47 -85.47 -11.65
C GLY A 314 21.90 -84.99 -10.30
N GLN A 315 22.61 -84.11 -9.59
CA GLN A 315 22.17 -83.58 -8.31
C GLN A 315 21.09 -82.50 -8.48
N SER A 316 19.97 -82.66 -7.77
CA SER A 316 18.98 -81.61 -7.55
C SER A 316 19.18 -81.00 -6.16
N ALA A 317 18.84 -79.73 -5.99
CA ALA A 317 18.79 -79.09 -4.68
C ALA A 317 17.60 -78.13 -4.58
N ALA A 318 16.88 -78.22 -3.46
CA ALA A 318 15.91 -77.24 -3.01
C ALA A 318 16.57 -76.35 -1.96
N MET A 319 16.34 -75.04 -2.03
CA MET A 319 17.06 -74.03 -1.26
C MET A 319 16.11 -73.01 -0.68
N ALA A 320 16.49 -72.45 0.46
CA ALA A 320 15.89 -71.26 1.03
C ALA A 320 17.01 -70.31 1.48
N ALA A 321 16.80 -69.03 1.28
CA ALA A 321 17.75 -67.99 1.66
C ALA A 321 17.00 -66.74 2.11
N ILE A 322 17.69 -65.94 2.91
CA ILE A 322 17.20 -64.65 3.40
C ILE A 322 18.14 -63.55 2.92
N GLY A 323 17.59 -62.37 2.71
CA GLY A 323 18.34 -61.16 2.43
C GLY A 323 17.81 -60.02 3.29
N GLN A 324 18.69 -59.14 3.73
CA GLN A 324 18.34 -57.97 4.54
C GLN A 324 19.08 -56.74 4.02
N HIS A 325 18.38 -55.63 3.79
CA HIS A 325 18.99 -54.40 3.31
C HIS A 325 18.27 -53.18 3.90
N HIS A 326 19.00 -52.34 4.64
CA HIS A 326 18.52 -51.08 5.23
C HIS A 326 17.15 -51.20 5.94
N GLY A 327 16.99 -52.22 6.79
CA GLY A 327 15.79 -52.44 7.60
C GLY A 327 14.64 -53.19 6.90
N GLU A 328 14.79 -53.52 5.62
CA GLU A 328 13.88 -54.39 4.88
C GLU A 328 14.47 -55.80 4.74
N ALA A 329 13.61 -56.81 4.63
CA ALA A 329 14.01 -58.20 4.49
C ALA A 329 13.28 -58.90 3.36
N ALA A 330 13.84 -60.01 2.89
CA ALA A 330 13.19 -60.86 1.92
C ALA A 330 13.60 -62.32 2.12
N VAL A 331 12.72 -63.20 1.68
CA VAL A 331 12.95 -64.64 1.62
C VAL A 331 12.90 -65.06 0.16
N ALA A 332 13.84 -65.90 -0.25
CA ALA A 332 13.83 -66.56 -1.54
C ALA A 332 13.89 -68.07 -1.34
N VAL A 333 13.12 -68.79 -2.15
CA VAL A 333 13.23 -70.24 -2.31
C VAL A 333 13.69 -70.54 -3.73
N GLY A 334 14.48 -71.59 -3.89
CA GLY A 334 15.03 -71.95 -5.17
C GLY A 334 15.07 -73.44 -5.41
N TYR A 335 15.05 -73.80 -6.68
CA TYR A 335 15.31 -75.14 -7.17
C TYR A 335 16.42 -75.07 -8.20
N SER A 336 17.35 -76.01 -8.16
CA SER A 336 18.38 -76.14 -9.19
C SER A 336 18.79 -77.58 -9.41
N ARG A 337 19.25 -77.87 -10.63
CA ARG A 337 19.71 -79.21 -11.03
C ARG A 337 20.84 -79.11 -12.03
N ILE A 338 21.85 -79.98 -11.89
CA ILE A 338 22.85 -80.25 -12.93
C ILE A 338 22.43 -81.52 -13.68
N SER A 339 22.52 -81.50 -15.01
CA SER A 339 22.22 -82.66 -15.86
C SER A 339 23.08 -83.86 -15.50
N ASP A 340 22.60 -85.06 -15.82
CA ASP A 340 23.27 -86.31 -15.43
C ASP A 340 24.65 -86.45 -16.10
N ASN A 341 24.84 -85.84 -17.28
CA ASN A 341 26.12 -85.77 -17.98
C ASN A 341 27.03 -84.60 -17.51
N GLY A 342 26.62 -83.82 -16.53
CA GLY A 342 27.38 -82.71 -15.96
C GLY A 342 27.50 -81.45 -16.84
N LYS A 343 26.98 -81.46 -18.07
CA LYS A 343 27.20 -80.38 -19.04
C LYS A 343 26.22 -79.21 -18.95
N TYR A 344 25.06 -79.37 -18.32
CA TYR A 344 24.03 -78.32 -18.23
C TYR A 344 23.59 -78.12 -16.78
N GLY A 345 23.28 -76.88 -16.39
CA GLY A 345 22.71 -76.53 -15.10
C GLY A 345 21.51 -75.61 -15.26
N VAL A 346 20.49 -75.79 -14.41
CA VAL A 346 19.34 -74.89 -14.32
C VAL A 346 19.17 -74.40 -12.88
N LYS A 347 18.79 -73.13 -12.70
CA LYS A 347 18.41 -72.54 -11.42
C LYS A 347 17.12 -71.75 -11.60
N LEU A 348 16.17 -71.96 -10.70
CA LEU A 348 14.92 -71.25 -10.57
C LEU A 348 14.86 -70.66 -9.16
N SER A 349 14.39 -69.42 -9.02
CA SER A 349 14.20 -68.77 -7.73
C SER A 349 12.91 -67.97 -7.72
N VAL A 350 12.18 -68.04 -6.60
CA VAL A 350 11.01 -67.22 -6.31
C VAL A 350 11.21 -66.62 -4.93
N GLY A 351 10.91 -65.34 -4.75
CA GLY A 351 11.06 -64.67 -3.47
C GLY A 351 9.95 -63.68 -3.19
N ALA A 352 9.76 -63.37 -1.91
CA ALA A 352 8.85 -62.35 -1.43
C ALA A 352 9.57 -61.47 -0.41
N ASN A 353 9.25 -60.17 -0.39
CA ASN A 353 9.88 -59.20 0.50
C ASN A 353 8.91 -58.60 1.52
N THR A 354 9.45 -57.88 2.51
CA THR A 354 8.69 -57.23 3.59
C THR A 354 7.71 -56.16 3.12
N GLN A 355 7.83 -55.70 1.87
CA GLN A 355 6.88 -54.78 1.22
C GLN A 355 5.79 -55.53 0.42
N GLY A 356 5.73 -56.86 0.51
CA GLY A 356 4.74 -57.70 -0.14
C GLY A 356 4.97 -57.91 -1.64
N GLN A 357 6.15 -57.53 -2.17
CA GLN A 357 6.47 -57.71 -3.60
C GLN A 357 7.02 -59.11 -3.84
N LEU A 358 6.51 -59.78 -4.88
CA LEU A 358 7.01 -61.05 -5.37
C LEU A 358 8.09 -60.82 -6.45
N SER A 359 9.16 -61.58 -6.39
CA SER A 359 10.20 -61.62 -7.41
C SER A 359 10.43 -63.05 -7.90
N THR A 360 10.79 -63.20 -9.17
CA THR A 360 11.09 -64.50 -9.79
C THR A 360 12.33 -64.37 -10.67
N GLY A 361 13.14 -65.42 -10.73
CA GLY A 361 14.35 -65.45 -11.55
C GLY A 361 14.65 -66.87 -12.03
N ALA A 362 15.29 -66.98 -13.18
CA ALA A 362 15.72 -68.25 -13.77
C ALA A 362 17.08 -68.06 -14.47
N GLY A 363 17.92 -69.10 -14.45
CA GLY A 363 19.22 -69.12 -15.11
C GLY A 363 19.58 -70.50 -15.63
N VAL A 364 20.33 -70.55 -16.73
CA VAL A 364 20.85 -71.77 -17.34
C VAL A 364 22.36 -71.62 -17.53
N SER A 365 23.12 -72.67 -17.24
CA SER A 365 24.57 -72.72 -17.38
C SER A 365 24.98 -73.91 -18.25
N TYR A 366 26.04 -73.76 -19.05
CA TYR A 366 26.70 -74.84 -19.76
C TYR A 366 28.13 -74.99 -19.23
N PHE A 367 28.53 -76.23 -18.92
CA PHE A 367 29.85 -76.57 -18.38
C PHE A 367 30.61 -77.39 -19.44
N TRP A 368 31.82 -76.96 -19.79
CA TRP A 368 32.68 -77.57 -20.82
C TRP A 368 33.99 -78.10 -20.27
#